data_AF-A0A2V9N1N9-F1
#
_entry.id   AF-A0A2V9N1N9-F1
#
_cell.length_a   1.000
_cell.length_b   1.000
_cell.length_c   1.000
_cell.angle_alpha   90.00
_cell.angle_beta   90.00
_cell.angle_gamma   90.00
#
_symmetry.space_group_name_H-M   'P 1'
#
loop_
_entity.id
_entity.type
_entity.pdbx_description
1 polymer ?
#
loop_
_entity_poly.entity_id
_entity_poly.type
_entity_poly.pdbx_seq_one_letter_code
_entity_poly.pdbx_strand_id
1 'polypeptide(L)'
;MVEVLSSVTAAINIAKKLREVSERTRDADSKLLVADLTINLAEIKVQLAEVMEENTQLKAKINAEGEPCPKCRKLGWHVESSVPDSLMGQVGGIRRTYECSYCGFSEQHLWAWQAEQGKRLR
;
A
#
# COMPACT_ATOMS: atom_id res chain seq x y z
N MET A 1 -3.70 -8.48 -4.27
CA MET A 1 -2.25 -8.78 -4.18
C MET A 1 -1.97 -10.27 -4.17
N VAL A 2 -2.59 -11.06 -3.27
CA VAL A 2 -2.49 -12.53 -3.27
C VAL A 2 -2.89 -13.16 -4.62
N GLU A 3 -3.95 -12.62 -5.24
CA GLU A 3 -4.38 -13.04 -6.58
C GLU A 3 -3.31 -12.81 -7.66
N VAL A 4 -2.58 -11.69 -7.60
CA VAL A 4 -1.50 -11.38 -8.57
C VAL A 4 -0.33 -12.37 -8.42
N LEU A 5 0.06 -12.69 -7.19
CA LEU A 5 1.12 -13.68 -6.93
C LEU A 5 0.73 -15.08 -7.44
N SER A 6 -0.55 -15.43 -7.32
CA SER A 6 -1.09 -16.69 -7.86
C SER A 6 -1.04 -16.71 -9.40
N SER A 7 -1.41 -15.60 -10.05
CA SER A 7 -1.33 -15.45 -11.51
C SER A 7 0.10 -15.50 -12.04
N VAL A 8 1.07 -14.87 -11.36
CA VAL A 8 2.49 -14.96 -11.73
C VAL A 8 3.01 -16.39 -11.59
N THR A 9 2.60 -17.10 -10.53
CA THR A 9 2.97 -18.52 -10.35
C THR A 9 2.38 -19.40 -11.45
N ALA A 10 1.13 -19.13 -11.86
CA ALA A 10 0.52 -19.80 -13.00
C ALA A 10 1.27 -19.51 -14.31
N ALA A 11 1.66 -18.25 -14.55
CA ALA A 11 2.46 -17.86 -15.71
C ALA A 11 3.83 -18.56 -15.76
N ILE A 12 4.53 -18.67 -14.62
CA ILE A 12 5.79 -19.44 -14.53
C ILE A 12 5.57 -20.90 -14.91
N ASN A 13 4.48 -21.52 -14.44
CA ASN A 13 4.16 -22.90 -14.79
C ASN A 13 3.86 -23.06 -16.29
N ILE A 14 3.21 -22.07 -16.91
CA ILE A 14 2.99 -22.04 -18.36
C ILE A 14 4.33 -21.87 -19.10
N ALA A 15 5.20 -20.96 -18.66
CA ALA A 15 6.53 -20.77 -19.26
C ALA A 15 7.40 -22.04 -19.17
N LYS A 16 7.33 -22.78 -18.06
CA LYS A 16 7.98 -24.10 -17.92
C LYS A 16 7.47 -25.11 -18.94
N LYS A 17 6.15 -25.20 -19.11
CA LYS A 17 5.56 -26.06 -20.16
C LYS A 17 5.96 -25.60 -21.57
N LEU A 18 6.04 -24.29 -21.79
CA LEU A 18 6.50 -23.72 -23.05
C LEU A 18 7.97 -24.09 -23.33
N ARG A 19 8.80 -24.17 -22.30
CA ARG A 19 10.20 -24.62 -22.40
C ARG A 19 10.29 -26.09 -22.79
N GLU A 20 9.50 -26.96 -22.17
CA GLU A 20 9.45 -28.39 -22.56
C GLU A 20 9.02 -28.56 -24.03
N VAL A 21 8.14 -27.69 -24.52
CA VAL A 21 7.73 -27.66 -25.94
C VAL A 21 8.85 -27.11 -26.82
N SER A 22 9.53 -26.03 -26.41
CA SER A 22 10.61 -25.42 -27.18
C SER A 22 11.85 -26.32 -27.25
N GLU A 23 12.10 -27.16 -26.24
CA GLU A 23 13.17 -28.17 -26.27
C GLU A 23 13.01 -29.17 -27.43
N ARG A 24 11.76 -29.41 -27.87
CA ARG A 24 11.43 -30.28 -29.02
C ARG A 24 11.60 -29.58 -30.37
N THR A 25 11.73 -28.25 -30.39
CA THR A 25 11.98 -27.49 -31.62
C THR A 25 13.48 -27.22 -31.81
N ARG A 26 13.91 -27.04 -33.07
CA ARG A 26 15.30 -26.68 -33.42
C ARG A 26 15.54 -25.16 -33.45
N ASP A 27 14.57 -24.38 -33.00
CA ASP A 27 14.63 -22.93 -33.00
C ASP A 27 15.33 -22.43 -31.72
N ALA A 28 16.55 -21.91 -31.89
CA ALA A 28 17.35 -21.38 -30.81
C ALA A 28 16.80 -20.06 -30.25
N ASP A 29 16.18 -19.24 -31.10
CA ASP A 29 15.62 -17.94 -30.71
C ASP A 29 14.40 -18.16 -29.82
N SER A 30 13.53 -19.11 -30.18
CA SER A 30 12.41 -19.52 -29.33
C SER A 30 12.88 -20.01 -27.96
N LYS A 31 13.96 -20.80 -27.89
CA LYS A 31 14.53 -21.30 -26.61
C LYS A 31 15.06 -20.16 -25.74
N LEU A 32 15.77 -19.21 -26.34
CA LEU A 32 16.30 -18.05 -25.66
C LEU A 32 15.16 -17.19 -25.08
N LEU A 33 14.15 -16.88 -25.89
CA LEU A 33 12.98 -16.09 -25.46
C LEU A 33 12.20 -16.76 -24.32
N VAL A 34 12.06 -18.09 -24.34
CA VAL A 34 11.38 -18.81 -23.24
C VAL A 34 12.24 -18.79 -21.95
N ALA A 35 13.57 -18.87 -22.08
CA ALA A 35 14.46 -18.76 -20.94
C ALA A 35 14.37 -17.36 -20.32
N ASP A 36 14.45 -16.31 -21.15
CA ASP A 36 14.33 -14.92 -20.71
C ASP A 36 12.97 -14.64 -20.07
N LEU A 37 11.87 -15.14 -20.66
CA LEU A 37 10.54 -15.04 -20.07
C LEU A 37 10.49 -15.68 -18.68
N THR A 38 11.11 -16.86 -18.51
CA THR A 38 11.11 -17.58 -17.24
C THR A 38 11.89 -16.80 -16.17
N ILE A 39 13.03 -16.20 -16.54
CA ILE A 39 13.85 -15.35 -15.66
C ILE A 39 13.05 -14.11 -15.23
N ASN A 40 12.49 -13.37 -16.19
CA ASN A 40 11.71 -12.17 -15.93
C ASN A 40 10.51 -12.44 -15.01
N LEU A 41 9.79 -13.56 -15.22
CA LEU A 41 8.67 -13.94 -14.36
C LEU A 41 9.13 -14.31 -12.94
N ALA A 42 10.31 -14.92 -12.78
CA ALA A 42 10.87 -15.21 -11.48
C ALA A 42 11.29 -13.94 -10.74
N GLU A 43 11.91 -12.99 -11.42
CA GLU A 43 12.27 -11.67 -10.86
C GLU A 43 11.03 -10.89 -10.41
N ILE A 44 9.99 -10.82 -11.27
CA ILE A 44 8.71 -10.19 -10.92
C ILE A 44 8.11 -10.85 -9.68
N LYS A 45 8.20 -12.18 -9.54
CA LYS A 45 7.69 -12.89 -8.37
C LYS A 45 8.42 -12.47 -7.09
N VAL A 46 9.73 -12.28 -7.14
CA VAL A 46 10.53 -11.82 -5.99
C VAL A 46 10.15 -10.39 -5.62
N GLN A 47 10.17 -9.46 -6.58
CA GLN A 47 9.80 -8.06 -6.34
C GLN A 47 8.38 -7.91 -5.81
N LEU A 48 7.43 -8.72 -6.32
CA LEU A 48 6.05 -8.70 -5.83
C LEU A 48 5.94 -9.18 -4.39
N ALA A 49 6.74 -10.19 -3.99
CA ALA A 49 6.77 -10.67 -2.61
C ALA A 49 7.31 -9.59 -1.66
N GLU A 50 8.37 -8.90 -2.05
CA GLU A 50 8.95 -7.77 -1.29
C GLU A 50 7.94 -6.64 -1.11
N VAL A 51 7.29 -6.19 -2.18
CA VAL A 51 6.26 -5.14 -2.11
C VAL A 51 5.07 -5.56 -1.24
N MET A 52 4.68 -6.84 -1.31
CA MET A 52 3.62 -7.36 -0.45
C MET A 52 4.01 -7.31 1.03
N GLU A 53 5.25 -7.68 1.36
CA GLU A 53 5.78 -7.61 2.72
C GLU A 53 5.87 -6.16 3.21
N GLU A 54 6.40 -5.24 2.42
CA GLU A 54 6.42 -3.83 2.77
C GLU A 54 5.00 -3.28 3.01
N ASN A 55 4.04 -3.67 2.16
CA ASN A 55 2.65 -3.24 2.31
C ASN A 55 2.02 -3.80 3.60
N THR A 56 2.31 -5.05 3.98
CA THR A 56 1.81 -5.61 5.25
C THR A 56 2.46 -4.91 6.45
N GLN A 57 3.76 -4.63 6.40
CA GLN A 57 4.47 -3.91 7.45
C GLN A 57 3.97 -2.46 7.60
N LEU A 58 3.77 -1.73 6.49
CA LEU A 58 3.25 -0.37 6.52
C LEU A 58 1.82 -0.32 7.06
N LYS A 59 0.95 -1.25 6.64
CA LYS A 59 -0.40 -1.36 7.21
C LYS A 59 -0.38 -1.69 8.70
N ALA A 60 0.54 -2.55 9.14
CA ALA A 60 0.71 -2.83 10.56
C ALA A 60 1.17 -1.59 11.35
N LYS A 61 2.09 -0.80 10.82
CA LYS A 61 2.53 0.47 11.44
C LYS A 61 1.39 1.48 11.55
N ILE A 62 0.62 1.68 10.47
CA ILE A 62 -0.57 2.55 10.49
C ILE A 62 -1.57 2.08 11.55
N ASN A 63 -1.77 0.77 11.67
CA ASN A 63 -2.68 0.21 12.66
C ASN A 63 -2.15 0.28 14.10
N ALA A 64 -0.84 0.25 14.31
CA ALA A 64 -0.23 0.33 15.64
C ALA A 64 -0.15 1.77 16.17
N GLU A 65 -0.02 2.76 15.27
CA GLU A 65 0.16 4.17 15.63
C GLU A 65 -1.11 5.02 15.46
N GLY A 66 -2.16 4.48 14.84
CA GLY A 66 -3.42 5.18 14.60
C GLY A 66 -4.26 5.33 15.87
N GLU A 67 -4.98 6.44 15.98
CA GLU A 67 -5.95 6.63 17.07
C GLU A 67 -7.19 5.74 16.83
N PRO A 68 -7.88 5.30 17.89
CA PRO A 68 -9.12 4.55 17.76
C PRO A 68 -10.22 5.44 17.19
N CYS A 69 -10.87 4.98 16.12
CA CYS A 69 -12.01 5.68 15.55
C CYS A 69 -13.14 5.79 16.59
N PRO A 70 -13.74 6.98 16.80
CA PRO A 70 -14.82 7.17 17.77
C PRO A 70 -16.07 6.35 17.44
N LYS A 71 -16.28 6.00 16.15
CA LYS A 71 -17.46 5.23 15.70
C LYS A 71 -17.25 3.72 15.74
N CYS A 72 -16.19 3.21 15.12
CA CYS A 72 -15.98 1.76 14.97
C CYS A 72 -14.89 1.18 15.89
N ARG A 73 -14.20 2.03 16.67
CA ARG A 73 -13.12 1.69 17.62
C ARG A 73 -11.90 0.97 17.02
N LYS A 74 -11.82 0.87 15.69
CA LYS A 74 -10.62 0.37 15.00
C LYS A 74 -9.56 1.46 14.94
N LEU A 75 -8.29 1.06 15.03
CA LEU A 75 -7.12 1.94 14.95
C LEU A 75 -6.89 2.35 13.49
N GLY A 76 -7.57 3.40 13.08
CA GLY A 76 -7.52 3.90 11.70
C GLY A 76 -8.05 5.32 11.59
N TRP A 77 -8.03 6.06 12.71
CA TRP A 77 -8.37 7.47 12.74
C TRP A 77 -7.14 8.28 12.36
N HIS A 78 -7.24 9.05 11.27
CA HIS A 78 -6.15 9.88 10.76
C HIS A 78 -6.67 11.23 10.25
N VAL A 79 -5.78 12.22 10.18
CA VAL A 79 -6.07 13.51 9.57
C VAL A 79 -6.01 13.35 8.06
N GLU A 80 -7.09 13.65 7.36
CA GLU A 80 -7.18 13.64 5.90
C GLU A 80 -6.75 15.01 5.32
N SER A 81 -7.23 16.10 5.92
CA SER A 81 -6.90 17.46 5.49
C SER A 81 -6.70 18.39 6.67
N SER A 82 -5.79 19.35 6.51
CA SER A 82 -5.50 20.39 7.48
C SER A 82 -5.41 21.71 6.73
N VAL A 83 -6.46 22.53 6.80
CA VAL A 83 -6.54 23.82 6.11
C VAL A 83 -6.71 24.96 7.11
N PRO A 84 -6.14 26.14 6.87
CA PRO A 84 -6.48 27.33 7.66
C PRO A 84 -7.99 27.56 7.65
N ASP A 85 -8.55 27.86 8.81
CA ASP A 85 -9.99 28.11 8.93
C ASP A 85 -10.38 29.41 8.19
N SER A 86 -11.56 29.43 7.58
CA SER A 86 -12.01 30.58 6.78
C SER A 86 -12.26 31.83 7.61
N LEU A 87 -12.65 31.70 8.88
CA LEU A 87 -12.94 32.82 9.77
C LEU A 87 -11.75 33.10 10.70
N MET A 88 -11.19 32.03 11.27
CA MET A 88 -10.17 32.12 12.32
C MET A 88 -8.75 31.88 11.81
N GLY A 89 -8.55 31.61 10.52
CA GLY A 89 -7.23 31.28 9.96
C GLY A 89 -6.19 32.38 10.16
N GLN A 90 -6.59 33.66 10.12
CA GLN A 90 -5.68 34.79 10.34
C GLN A 90 -5.15 34.88 11.78
N VAL A 91 -5.89 34.33 12.74
CA VAL A 91 -5.48 34.25 14.16
C VAL A 91 -4.95 32.86 14.52
N GLY A 92 -4.62 32.03 13.52
CA GLY A 92 -4.08 30.69 13.73
C GLY A 92 -5.13 29.59 13.90
N GLY A 93 -6.39 29.79 13.52
CA GLY A 93 -7.37 28.71 13.46
C GLY A 93 -7.05 27.73 12.32
N ILE A 94 -6.95 26.44 12.60
CA ILE A 94 -6.82 25.37 11.61
C ILE A 94 -8.03 24.46 11.71
N ARG A 95 -8.66 24.20 10.56
CA ARG A 95 -9.67 23.16 10.44
C ARG A 95 -9.01 21.87 9.96
N ARG A 96 -9.11 20.84 10.79
CA ARG A 96 -8.65 19.49 10.46
C ARG A 96 -9.84 18.58 10.21
N THR A 97 -9.84 17.91 9.06
CA THR A 97 -10.79 16.84 8.77
C THR A 97 -10.12 15.53 9.12
N TYR A 98 -10.76 14.76 9.98
CA TYR A 98 -10.34 13.41 10.34
C TYR A 98 -11.22 12.42 9.62
N GLU A 99 -10.64 11.30 9.21
CA GLU A 99 -11.36 10.20 8.57
C GLU A 99 -10.91 8.85 9.13
N CYS A 100 -11.84 7.90 9.16
CA CYS A 100 -11.57 6.51 9.47
C CYS A 100 -11.45 5.66 8.20
N SER A 101 -10.28 5.08 7.94
CA SER A 101 -10.04 4.22 6.77
C SER A 101 -10.87 2.92 6.75
N TYR A 102 -11.47 2.53 7.88
CA TYR A 102 -12.23 1.28 8.00
C TYR A 102 -13.73 1.43 7.81
N CYS A 103 -14.32 2.55 8.25
CA CYS A 103 -15.77 2.74 8.24
C CYS A 103 -16.21 4.01 7.52
N GLY A 104 -15.28 4.80 6.97
CA GLY A 104 -15.54 6.04 6.26
C GLY A 104 -16.17 7.13 7.13
N PHE A 105 -16.08 7.00 8.47
CA PHE A 105 -16.53 8.06 9.36
C PHE A 105 -15.60 9.26 9.24
N SER A 106 -16.15 10.45 9.03
CA SER A 106 -15.39 11.70 8.91
C SER A 106 -15.94 12.74 9.88
N GLU A 107 -15.04 13.51 10.49
CA GLU A 107 -15.38 14.60 11.40
C GLU A 107 -14.41 15.77 11.24
N GLN A 108 -14.92 17.00 11.36
CA GLN A 108 -14.11 18.22 11.28
C GLN A 108 -13.94 18.83 12.67
N HIS A 109 -12.71 19.16 13.02
CA HIS A 109 -12.36 19.83 14.27
C HIS A 109 -11.66 21.16 13.99
N LEU A 110 -11.98 22.18 14.78
CA LEU A 110 -11.28 23.47 14.78
C LEU A 110 -10.21 23.46 15.87
N TRP A 111 -8.97 23.69 15.47
CA TRP A 111 -7.80 23.72 16.35
C TRP A 111 -7.20 25.13 16.33
N ALA A 112 -6.68 25.60 17.47
CA ALA A 112 -5.85 26.79 17.51
C ALA A 112 -4.37 26.40 17.29
N TRP A 113 -3.66 27.12 16.42
CA TRP A 113 -2.24 26.91 16.14
C TRP A 113 -1.41 27.43 17.31
N GLN A 114 -1.06 26.56 18.24
CA GLN A 114 -0.03 26.86 19.24
C GLN A 114 1.33 26.44 18.68
N ALA A 115 2.27 27.39 18.60
CA ALA A 115 3.66 27.16 18.20
C ALA A 115 4.48 26.42 19.28
N GLU A 116 3.90 25.41 19.94
CA GLU A 116 4.56 24.61 20.99
C GLU A 116 4.72 23.14 20.57
N GLN A 117 5.92 22.87 20.08
CA GLN A 117 6.70 21.64 20.22
C GLN A 117 5.97 20.33 20.58
N GLY A 118 5.86 19.43 19.61
CA GLY A 118 6.47 18.09 19.70
C GLY A 118 6.22 17.23 20.95
N LYS A 119 5.05 17.24 21.60
CA LYS A 119 4.67 16.21 22.59
C LYS A 119 3.23 15.74 22.42
N ARG A 120 3.09 14.54 21.84
CA ARG A 120 1.97 13.63 22.12
C ARG A 120 1.98 13.35 23.63
N LEU A 121 0.96 13.81 24.36
CA LEU A 121 0.62 13.24 25.66
C LEU A 121 -0.39 12.12 25.43
N ARG A 122 -0.06 10.96 26.00
CA ARG A 122 -0.82 9.71 25.96
C ARG A 122 -2.20 9.84 26.59
#